data_AF-A0A818ZW34-F1
#
_entry.id   AF-A0A818ZW34-F1
#
_cell.length_a   1.000
_cell.length_b   1.000
_cell.length_c   1.000
_cell.angle_alpha   90.00
_cell.angle_beta   90.00
_cell.angle_gamma   90.00
#
_symmetry.space_group_name_H-M   'P 1'
#
loop_
_entity.id
_entity.type
_entity.pdbx_description
1 polymer ?
#
loop_
_entity_poly.entity_id
_entity_poly.type
_entity_poly.pdbx_seq_one_letter_code
_entity_poly.pdbx_strand_id
1 'polypeptide(L)'
;KLVPPTNYTWPQNTKKLCFAGRFDLVLNVDYVQIDGAKATAKIPLNNDTFESYRVSCTAPDNVHELTLSILNGFTEILLDFSVDSKNMTSLTKVYGYITLNDKQTYFKNYSQAIAGIHKFSSNQTLFVTERGNSYRCNTKTIIQGFNTTQNVTVTSIELENLRIQPFVDESTEFNDYGVERVCSTDIDKNSNLIPIIVGACLAVLVVIVLVAYLIGRRRSRNGYQSV
;
A
#
# COMPACT_ATOMS: atom_id res chain seq x y z
N LYS A 1 15.06 3.36 -4.37
CA LYS A 1 15.36 3.82 -3.00
C LYS A 1 14.02 4.10 -2.33
N LEU A 2 13.62 3.34 -1.31
CA LEU A 2 12.41 3.66 -0.54
C LEU A 2 12.61 5.05 0.07
N VAL A 3 11.69 5.98 -0.20
CA VAL A 3 11.79 7.36 0.31
C VAL A 3 10.98 7.43 1.61
N PRO A 4 11.62 7.55 2.78
CA PRO A 4 10.90 7.93 3.98
C PRO A 4 10.36 9.36 3.81
N PRO A 5 9.25 9.71 4.47
CA PRO A 5 8.64 11.02 4.35
C PRO A 5 9.52 12.03 5.10
N THR A 6 10.49 12.63 4.41
CA THR A 6 10.98 14.03 4.53
C THR A 6 12.35 14.19 3.89
N ASN A 7 12.42 15.12 2.92
CA ASN A 7 13.60 15.85 2.44
C ASN A 7 14.99 15.23 2.64
N TYR A 8 15.39 14.31 1.77
CA TYR A 8 16.81 14.10 1.47
C TYR A 8 17.02 13.82 -0.02
N THR A 9 17.77 14.71 -0.67
CA THR A 9 18.42 14.46 -1.97
C THR A 9 19.66 13.60 -1.75
N TRP A 10 19.82 12.53 -2.53
CA TRP A 10 20.91 11.57 -2.38
C TRP A 10 21.75 11.44 -3.66
N PRO A 11 23.03 11.00 -3.56
CA PRO A 11 23.98 11.06 -4.65
C PRO A 11 23.64 10.05 -5.74
N GLN A 12 23.73 10.52 -6.98
CA GLN A 12 23.62 9.73 -8.20
C GLN A 12 24.68 8.62 -8.18
N ASN A 13 24.28 7.39 -7.85
CA ASN A 13 25.05 6.20 -8.20
C ASN A 13 24.10 5.15 -8.80
N THR A 14 24.37 4.88 -10.07
CA THR A 14 23.77 4.00 -11.06
C THR A 14 23.60 2.53 -10.62
N LYS A 15 22.67 2.23 -9.71
CA LYS A 15 22.24 0.85 -9.42
C LYS A 15 20.87 0.56 -10.02
N LYS A 16 20.87 -0.38 -10.98
CA LYS A 16 19.71 -1.04 -11.60
C LYS A 16 18.60 -1.28 -10.57
N LEU A 17 17.44 -0.67 -10.79
CA LEU A 17 16.33 -0.68 -9.83
C LEU A 17 15.28 -1.69 -10.30
N CYS A 18 15.19 -2.84 -9.64
CA CYS A 18 14.21 -3.89 -9.97
C CYS A 18 12.95 -3.86 -9.07
N PHE A 19 12.85 -2.85 -8.20
CA PHE A 19 11.70 -2.56 -7.36
C PHE A 19 11.59 -1.04 -7.11
N ALA A 20 10.43 -0.46 -7.40
CA ALA A 20 10.13 0.93 -7.07
C ALA A 20 8.98 0.98 -6.06
N GLY A 21 9.12 1.81 -5.02
CA GLY A 21 8.10 1.87 -3.98
C GLY A 21 8.24 3.07 -3.05
N ARG A 22 7.09 3.53 -2.55
CA ARG A 22 6.94 4.47 -1.43
C ARG A 22 5.74 4.03 -0.60
N PHE A 23 5.86 4.12 0.71
CA PHE A 23 4.79 3.83 1.66
C PHE A 23 5.19 4.28 3.06
N ASP A 24 4.18 4.57 3.87
CA ASP A 24 4.31 4.68 5.31
C ASP A 24 4.01 3.32 5.92
N LEU A 25 4.81 2.87 6.89
CA LEU A 25 4.66 1.57 7.54
C LEU A 25 4.61 1.73 9.05
N VAL A 26 3.69 1.04 9.72
CA VAL A 26 3.68 0.88 11.18
C VAL A 26 3.54 -0.60 11.53
N LEU A 27 4.51 -1.12 12.28
CA LEU A 27 4.52 -2.49 12.80
C LEU A 27 3.90 -2.51 14.20
N ASN A 28 2.85 -3.30 14.38
CA ASN A 28 2.21 -3.51 15.69
C ASN A 28 2.60 -4.88 16.25
N VAL A 29 3.13 -4.90 17.47
CA VAL A 29 3.63 -6.12 18.12
C VAL A 29 3.09 -6.20 19.54
N ASP A 30 2.35 -7.26 19.82
CA ASP A 30 1.88 -7.58 21.16
C ASP A 30 2.95 -8.39 21.91
N TYR A 31 3.21 -8.00 23.15
CA TYR A 31 4.20 -8.61 24.02
C TYR A 31 3.72 -8.63 25.48
N VAL A 32 4.37 -9.46 26.29
CA VAL A 32 4.07 -9.61 27.72
C VAL A 32 5.11 -8.87 28.55
N GLN A 33 4.64 -8.10 29.52
CA GLN A 33 5.46 -7.32 30.46
C GLN A 33 5.86 -8.16 31.69
N ILE A 34 6.80 -7.65 32.50
CA ILE A 34 7.33 -8.32 33.70
C ILE A 34 6.22 -8.62 34.73
N ASP A 35 5.19 -7.79 34.81
CA ASP A 35 4.01 -7.96 35.67
C ASP A 35 2.96 -8.93 35.10
N GLY A 36 3.23 -9.51 33.92
CA GLY A 36 2.30 -10.38 33.19
C GLY A 36 1.24 -9.64 32.37
N ALA A 37 1.23 -8.29 32.39
CA ALA A 37 0.32 -7.51 31.56
C ALA A 37 0.66 -7.65 30.07
N LYS A 38 -0.35 -7.56 29.21
CA LYS A 38 -0.17 -7.49 27.76
C LYS A 38 -0.04 -6.04 27.33
N ALA A 39 0.96 -5.75 26.50
CA ALA A 39 1.20 -4.44 25.92
C ALA A 39 1.41 -4.55 24.41
N THR A 40 1.14 -3.46 23.69
CA THR A 40 1.35 -3.37 22.24
C THR A 40 2.39 -2.31 21.94
N ALA A 41 3.48 -2.71 21.30
CA ALA A 41 4.48 -1.82 20.73
C ALA A 41 4.02 -1.38 19.32
N LYS A 42 4.00 -0.07 19.07
CA LYS A 42 3.74 0.52 17.75
C LYS A 42 5.04 1.12 17.21
N ILE A 43 5.61 0.48 16.20
CA ILE A 43 6.93 0.82 15.66
C ILE A 43 6.72 1.41 14.26
N PRO A 44 6.75 2.74 14.10
CA PRO A 44 6.67 3.37 12.78
C PRO A 44 7.97 3.15 12.01
N LEU A 45 7.92 3.13 10.68
CA LEU A 45 9.07 3.22 9.80
C LEU A 45 9.37 4.70 9.52
N ASN A 46 10.33 5.28 10.23
CA ASN A 46 10.72 6.67 10.11
C ASN A 46 12.25 6.82 10.22
N ASN A 47 12.77 8.05 10.24
CA ASN A 47 14.22 8.28 10.32
C ASN A 47 14.88 7.74 11.62
N ASP A 48 14.10 7.50 12.68
CA ASP A 48 14.62 7.02 13.96
C ASP A 48 14.67 5.49 14.03
N THR A 49 13.81 4.80 13.27
CA THR A 49 13.70 3.34 13.30
C THR A 49 14.27 2.68 12.05
N PHE A 50 14.36 3.39 10.93
CA PHE A 50 14.87 2.86 9.67
C PHE A 50 16.39 2.74 9.69
N GLU A 51 16.91 1.56 9.31
CA GLU A 51 18.35 1.32 9.20
C GLU A 51 18.78 1.17 7.75
N SER A 52 18.19 0.18 7.06
CA SER A 52 18.55 -0.13 5.69
C SER A 52 17.43 -0.88 4.98
N TYR A 53 17.53 -0.94 3.66
CA TYR A 53 16.71 -1.82 2.84
C TYR A 53 17.59 -2.59 1.87
N ARG A 54 17.15 -3.78 1.49
CA ARG A 54 17.74 -4.59 0.43
C ARG A 54 16.63 -5.06 -0.50
N VAL A 55 16.92 -5.09 -1.79
CA VAL A 55 16.04 -5.70 -2.78
C VAL A 55 16.80 -6.84 -3.43
N SER A 56 16.20 -8.03 -3.45
CA SER A 56 16.71 -9.19 -4.18
C SER A 56 15.77 -9.50 -5.35
N CYS A 57 16.33 -9.53 -6.55
CA CYS A 57 15.62 -9.84 -7.79
C CYS A 57 16.28 -11.09 -8.36
N THR A 58 15.87 -12.23 -7.79
CA THR A 58 16.53 -13.50 -8.02
C THR A 58 15.92 -14.14 -9.26
N ALA A 59 16.62 -14.13 -10.39
CA ALA A 59 16.30 -15.06 -11.49
C ALA A 59 16.81 -16.46 -11.09
N PRO A 60 16.07 -17.57 -11.27
CA PRO A 60 14.97 -17.78 -12.22
C PRO A 60 13.55 -17.87 -11.62
N ASP A 61 13.40 -17.73 -10.31
CA ASP A 61 12.08 -17.77 -9.69
C ASP A 61 11.46 -16.39 -9.82
N ASN A 62 10.21 -16.29 -10.30
CA ASN A 62 9.52 -15.02 -10.56
C ASN A 62 9.17 -14.26 -9.26
N VAL A 63 10.11 -14.12 -8.33
CA VAL A 63 9.95 -13.57 -6.99
C VAL A 63 10.94 -12.43 -6.77
N HIS A 64 10.43 -11.25 -6.44
CA HIS A 64 11.20 -10.10 -5.98
C HIS A 64 10.99 -9.95 -4.48
N GLU A 65 12.08 -9.90 -3.72
CA GLU A 65 12.04 -9.76 -2.27
C GLU A 65 12.51 -8.36 -1.87
N LEU A 66 11.71 -7.69 -1.04
CA LEU A 66 12.09 -6.47 -0.35
C LEU A 66 12.36 -6.78 1.12
N THR A 67 13.60 -6.56 1.57
CA THR A 67 14.00 -6.63 2.97
C THR A 67 14.08 -5.22 3.54
N LEU A 68 13.41 -4.99 4.67
CA LEU A 68 13.51 -3.79 5.49
C LEU A 68 14.17 -4.16 6.81
N SER A 69 15.24 -3.47 7.16
CA SER A 69 15.90 -3.59 8.46
C SER A 69 15.57 -2.36 9.30
N ILE A 70 15.04 -2.58 10.50
CA ILE A 70 14.63 -1.53 11.43
C ILE A 70 15.19 -1.79 12.84
N LEU A 71 15.17 -0.76 13.67
CA LEU A 71 15.61 -0.80 15.08
C LEU A 71 17.05 -1.30 15.21
N ASN A 72 18.03 -0.65 14.58
CA ASN A 72 19.45 -1.06 14.58
C ASN A 72 19.69 -2.51 14.10
N GLY A 73 18.82 -3.03 13.23
CA GLY A 73 18.89 -4.39 12.71
C GLY A 73 18.33 -5.46 13.65
N PHE A 74 17.70 -5.08 14.77
CA PHE A 74 17.03 -6.04 15.64
C PHE A 74 15.74 -6.58 15.04
N THR A 75 15.20 -5.94 14.00
CA THR A 75 13.97 -6.38 13.33
C THR A 75 14.13 -6.32 11.83
N GLU A 76 13.73 -7.40 11.16
CA GLU A 76 13.67 -7.47 9.70
C GLU A 76 12.26 -7.82 9.25
N ILE A 77 11.81 -7.13 8.20
CA ILE A 77 10.54 -7.38 7.52
C ILE A 77 10.86 -7.67 6.05
N LEU A 78 10.44 -8.82 5.58
CA LEU A 78 10.63 -9.32 4.22
C LEU A 78 9.27 -9.39 3.53
N LEU A 79 9.20 -8.87 2.31
CA LEU A 79 8.01 -8.84 1.48
C LEU A 79 8.33 -9.52 0.14
N ASP A 80 7.69 -10.65 -0.13
CA ASP A 80 7.84 -11.40 -1.37
C ASP A 80 6.75 -10.99 -2.36
N PHE A 81 7.17 -10.50 -3.51
CA PHE A 81 6.30 -10.23 -4.65
C PHE A 81 6.51 -11.32 -5.67
N SER A 82 5.43 -11.94 -6.16
CA SER A 82 5.52 -12.99 -7.19
C SER A 82 4.69 -12.65 -8.41
N VAL A 83 5.09 -13.20 -9.56
CA VAL A 83 4.31 -13.15 -10.81
C VAL A 83 3.59 -14.48 -11.04
N ASP A 84 2.30 -14.43 -11.33
CA ASP A 84 1.50 -15.61 -11.68
C ASP A 84 1.58 -15.95 -13.18
N SER A 85 0.91 -17.03 -13.60
CA SER A 85 0.86 -17.47 -15.00
C SER A 85 0.13 -16.51 -15.95
N LYS A 86 -0.64 -15.55 -15.41
CA LYS A 86 -1.35 -14.51 -16.16
C LYS A 86 -0.56 -13.19 -16.21
N ASN A 87 0.70 -13.21 -15.79
CA ASN A 87 1.57 -12.03 -15.71
C ASN A 87 1.06 -10.98 -14.70
N MET A 88 0.32 -11.42 -13.68
CA MET A 88 -0.11 -10.59 -12.56
C MET A 88 0.91 -10.67 -11.42
N THR A 89 1.32 -9.51 -10.93
CA THR A 89 2.19 -9.35 -9.77
C THR A 89 1.34 -9.19 -8.51
N SER A 90 1.80 -9.74 -7.39
CA SER A 90 1.15 -9.59 -6.09
C SER A 90 2.14 -9.78 -4.94
N LEU A 91 1.84 -9.20 -3.77
CA LEU A 91 2.50 -9.52 -2.52
C LEU A 91 1.96 -10.87 -2.02
N THR A 92 2.81 -11.90 -2.06
CA THR A 92 2.44 -13.29 -1.77
C THR A 92 2.81 -13.72 -0.35
N LYS A 93 3.84 -13.10 0.23
CA LYS A 93 4.30 -13.45 1.58
C LYS A 93 4.89 -12.24 2.28
N VAL A 94 4.62 -12.16 3.59
CA VAL A 94 5.27 -11.22 4.49
C VAL A 94 5.81 -12.00 5.67
N TYR A 95 7.09 -11.87 5.93
CA TYR A 95 7.75 -12.64 6.98
C TYR A 95 8.97 -11.90 7.53
N GLY A 96 9.56 -12.41 8.59
CA GLY A 96 10.71 -11.76 9.19
C GLY A 96 10.95 -12.18 10.61
N TYR A 97 11.69 -11.34 11.33
CA TYR A 97 11.95 -11.56 12.75
C TYR A 97 11.98 -10.25 13.52
N ILE A 98 11.73 -10.36 14.82
CA ILE A 98 11.92 -9.30 15.80
C ILE A 98 12.71 -9.82 16.98
N THR A 99 13.74 -9.08 17.39
CA THR A 99 14.62 -9.45 18.50
C THR A 99 14.32 -8.58 19.69
N LEU A 100 13.77 -9.16 20.76
CA LEU A 100 13.54 -8.47 22.03
C LEU A 100 14.81 -8.52 22.89
N ASN A 101 15.31 -7.35 23.27
CA ASN A 101 16.45 -7.18 24.17
C ASN A 101 16.37 -5.84 24.92
N ASP A 102 17.21 -5.67 25.94
CA ASP A 102 17.22 -4.48 26.81
C ASP A 102 17.62 -3.17 26.09
N LYS A 103 18.13 -3.26 24.86
CA LYS A 103 18.48 -2.08 24.05
C LYS A 103 17.29 -1.55 23.25
N GLN A 104 16.17 -2.29 23.16
CA GLN A 104 14.99 -1.83 22.45
C GLN A 104 14.10 -0.93 23.30
N THR A 105 13.89 0.29 22.85
CA THR A 105 13.08 1.32 23.54
C THR A 105 11.57 1.14 23.35
N TYR A 106 11.13 0.39 22.34
CA TYR A 106 9.72 0.15 22.03
C TYR A 106 9.07 -0.92 22.91
N PHE A 107 9.87 -1.79 23.55
CA PHE A 107 9.39 -2.90 24.40
C PHE A 107 9.62 -2.60 25.87
N LYS A 108 8.85 -1.66 26.42
CA LYS A 108 9.00 -1.23 27.82
C LYS A 108 8.63 -2.35 28.79
N ASN A 109 9.52 -2.64 29.74
CA ASN A 109 9.35 -3.66 30.78
C ASN A 109 8.93 -5.03 30.23
N TYR A 110 9.48 -5.45 29.09
CA TYR A 110 9.20 -6.77 28.53
C TYR A 110 9.69 -7.87 29.49
N SER A 111 8.97 -8.98 29.55
CA SER A 111 9.37 -10.12 30.38
C SER A 111 10.66 -10.77 29.84
N GLN A 112 11.66 -11.03 30.68
CA GLN A 112 12.88 -11.72 30.23
C GLN A 112 12.61 -13.13 29.69
N ALA A 113 11.47 -13.74 30.04
CA ALA A 113 11.04 -15.03 29.49
C ALA A 113 10.75 -14.97 27.97
N ILE A 114 10.55 -13.78 27.41
CA ILE A 114 10.31 -13.56 25.98
C ILE A 114 11.49 -12.88 25.28
N ALA A 115 12.67 -12.80 25.92
CA ALA A 115 13.89 -12.30 25.29
C ALA A 115 14.31 -13.19 24.11
N GLY A 116 14.93 -12.59 23.10
CA GLY A 116 15.47 -13.30 21.94
C GLY A 116 14.70 -13.04 20.64
N ILE A 117 14.90 -13.93 19.66
CA ILE A 117 14.44 -13.76 18.28
C ILE A 117 13.08 -14.44 18.09
N HIS A 118 12.09 -13.68 17.65
CA HIS A 118 10.75 -14.15 17.33
C HIS A 118 10.49 -14.00 15.84
N LYS A 119 10.22 -15.11 15.16
CA LYS A 119 9.93 -15.12 13.73
C LYS A 119 8.43 -14.98 13.51
N PHE A 120 8.06 -14.23 12.48
CA PHE A 120 6.69 -14.10 12.02
C PHE A 120 6.60 -14.37 10.52
N SER A 121 5.45 -14.91 10.07
CA SER A 121 5.18 -15.13 8.66
C SER A 121 3.68 -15.13 8.39
N SER A 122 3.27 -14.60 7.25
CA SER A 122 1.91 -14.64 6.75
C SER A 122 1.90 -14.74 5.22
N ASN A 123 1.05 -15.60 4.69
CA ASN A 123 0.79 -15.65 3.25
C ASN A 123 -0.29 -14.63 2.91
N GLN A 124 -0.09 -13.90 1.83
CA GLN A 124 -0.93 -12.78 1.42
C GLN A 124 -1.27 -12.87 -0.07
N THR A 125 -2.28 -12.13 -0.50
CA THR A 125 -2.61 -11.92 -1.91
C THR A 125 -3.01 -10.46 -2.12
N LEU A 126 -2.07 -9.56 -1.82
CA LEU A 126 -2.29 -8.11 -1.79
C LEU A 126 -1.62 -7.41 -2.97
N PHE A 127 -2.09 -6.20 -3.25
CA PHE A 127 -1.48 -5.29 -4.24
C PHE A 127 -1.40 -5.86 -5.65
N VAL A 128 -2.44 -6.61 -6.04
CA VAL A 128 -2.50 -7.30 -7.32
C VAL A 128 -2.54 -6.31 -8.49
N THR A 129 -1.61 -6.43 -9.43
CA THR A 129 -1.55 -5.60 -10.64
C THR A 129 -0.84 -6.34 -11.77
N GLU A 130 -1.12 -6.01 -13.03
CA GLU A 130 -0.38 -6.53 -14.18
C GLU A 130 1.10 -6.16 -14.08
N ARG A 131 1.99 -7.03 -14.56
CA ARG A 131 3.43 -6.74 -14.60
C ARG A 131 3.71 -5.48 -15.41
N GLY A 132 4.56 -4.62 -14.88
CA GLY A 132 4.85 -3.31 -15.47
C GLY A 132 3.94 -2.19 -14.95
N ASN A 133 2.82 -2.51 -14.30
CA ASN A 133 1.94 -1.53 -13.66
C ASN A 133 2.31 -1.31 -12.19
N SER A 134 2.01 -0.12 -11.67
CA SER A 134 2.16 0.21 -10.26
C SER A 134 0.84 0.03 -9.51
N TYR A 135 0.88 -0.42 -8.26
CA TYR A 135 -0.29 -0.44 -7.37
C TYR A 135 -0.25 0.77 -6.45
N ARG A 136 -1.36 1.54 -6.35
CA ARG A 136 -1.48 2.73 -5.49
C ARG A 136 -2.65 2.61 -4.53
N CYS A 137 -2.41 2.84 -3.24
CA CYS A 137 -3.43 2.98 -2.22
C CYS A 137 -2.99 3.98 -1.15
N ASN A 138 -3.66 5.12 -1.06
CA ASN A 138 -3.41 6.14 -0.05
C ASN A 138 -4.08 5.78 1.28
N THR A 139 -5.24 5.10 1.22
CA THR A 139 -5.92 4.63 2.41
C THR A 139 -5.14 3.52 3.14
N LYS A 140 -5.22 3.54 4.48
CA LYS A 140 -4.66 2.51 5.35
C LYS A 140 -5.06 1.10 4.90
N THR A 141 -4.06 0.29 4.59
CA THR A 141 -4.15 -1.15 4.39
C THR A 141 -3.54 -1.84 5.60
N ILE A 142 -4.24 -2.81 6.20
CA ILE A 142 -3.76 -3.54 7.36
C ILE A 142 -3.49 -4.99 6.96
N ILE A 143 -2.24 -5.42 7.05
CA ILE A 143 -1.82 -6.80 6.87
C ILE A 143 -1.93 -7.50 8.23
N GLN A 144 -2.61 -8.64 8.29
CA GLN A 144 -2.85 -9.43 9.50
C GLN A 144 -2.68 -10.93 9.22
N GLY A 145 -2.86 -11.77 10.25
CA GLY A 145 -2.78 -13.22 10.11
C GLY A 145 -1.35 -13.74 10.13
N PHE A 146 -0.49 -13.14 10.97
CA PHE A 146 0.88 -13.58 11.16
C PHE A 146 0.95 -14.75 12.11
N ASN A 147 1.54 -15.85 11.64
CA ASN A 147 1.99 -16.94 12.50
C ASN A 147 3.26 -16.48 13.21
N THR A 148 3.26 -16.47 14.55
CA THR A 148 4.42 -16.04 15.34
C THR A 148 4.93 -17.18 16.23
N THR A 149 6.23 -17.18 16.52
CA THR A 149 6.82 -18.07 17.52
C THR A 149 6.41 -17.62 18.93
N GLN A 150 6.24 -18.56 19.88
CA GLN A 150 5.50 -18.36 21.13
C GLN A 150 5.87 -17.08 21.92
N ASN A 151 4.84 -16.44 22.51
CA ASN A 151 4.85 -15.35 23.50
C ASN A 151 5.10 -13.90 23.03
N VAL A 152 5.53 -13.69 21.80
CA VAL A 152 5.46 -12.39 21.11
C VAL A 152 4.58 -12.58 19.88
N THR A 153 3.73 -11.62 19.54
CA THR A 153 2.85 -11.75 18.38
C THR A 153 2.87 -10.47 17.56
N VAL A 154 3.35 -10.57 16.33
CA VAL A 154 3.17 -9.49 15.36
C VAL A 154 1.69 -9.47 14.98
N THR A 155 0.95 -8.46 15.42
CA THR A 155 -0.51 -8.42 15.23
C THR A 155 -0.88 -7.91 13.86
N SER A 156 -0.18 -6.85 13.41
CA SER A 156 -0.44 -6.25 12.12
C SER A 156 0.73 -5.42 11.60
N ILE A 157 0.75 -5.25 10.28
CA ILE A 157 1.54 -4.23 9.59
C ILE A 157 0.56 -3.30 8.89
N GLU A 158 0.55 -2.04 9.29
CA GLU A 158 -0.25 -0.99 8.68
C GLU A 158 0.57 -0.30 7.59
N LEU A 159 -0.03 -0.12 6.41
CA LEU A 159 0.55 0.56 5.27
C LEU A 159 -0.36 1.71 4.83
N GLU A 160 0.19 2.90 4.64
CA GLU A 160 -0.50 4.10 4.14
C GLU A 160 0.31 4.77 3.02
N ASN A 161 -0.33 5.65 2.23
CA ASN A 161 0.32 6.39 1.14
C ASN A 161 1.17 5.50 0.21
N LEU A 162 0.69 4.27 0.00
CA LEU A 162 1.39 3.21 -0.70
C LEU A 162 1.35 3.46 -2.21
N ARG A 163 2.51 3.41 -2.85
CA ARG A 163 2.65 3.17 -4.28
C ARG A 163 3.83 2.24 -4.51
N ILE A 164 3.60 1.06 -5.06
CA ILE A 164 4.62 0.05 -5.29
C ILE A 164 4.55 -0.52 -6.70
N GLN A 165 5.71 -0.92 -7.20
CA GLN A 165 5.87 -1.60 -8.47
C GLN A 165 7.04 -2.57 -8.33
N PRO A 166 6.77 -3.87 -8.12
CA PRO A 166 7.80 -4.90 -8.26
C PRO A 166 8.09 -5.14 -9.77
N PHE A 167 9.17 -5.86 -10.07
CA PHE A 167 9.54 -6.23 -11.45
C PHE A 167 9.74 -5.05 -12.40
N VAL A 168 10.34 -3.97 -11.89
CA VAL A 168 10.71 -2.80 -12.71
C VAL A 168 11.91 -3.14 -13.59
N ASP A 169 11.90 -2.66 -14.83
CA ASP A 169 13.01 -2.86 -15.75
C ASP A 169 14.23 -2.08 -15.29
N GLU A 170 15.41 -2.68 -15.42
CA GLU A 170 16.67 -2.16 -14.87
C GLU A 170 17.09 -0.80 -15.44
N SER A 171 16.51 -0.37 -16.57
CA SER A 171 16.72 0.93 -17.23
C SER A 171 15.78 2.03 -16.75
N THR A 172 14.80 1.70 -15.90
CA THR A 172 13.75 2.62 -15.47
C THR A 172 14.26 3.56 -14.39
N GLU A 173 14.01 4.86 -14.54
CA GLU A 173 14.42 5.84 -13.54
C GLU A 173 13.57 5.76 -12.26
N PHE A 174 14.14 6.26 -11.17
CA PHE A 174 13.42 6.34 -9.90
C PHE A 174 12.27 7.37 -10.01
N ASN A 175 11.03 6.97 -9.68
CA ASN A 175 9.74 7.66 -9.91
C ASN A 175 9.10 7.46 -11.29
N ASP A 176 9.75 6.74 -12.21
CA ASP A 176 9.09 6.32 -13.44
C ASP A 176 8.31 5.02 -13.16
N TYR A 177 7.07 5.22 -12.71
CA TYR A 177 6.14 4.14 -12.46
C TYR A 177 5.31 3.90 -13.72
N GLY A 178 5.04 2.63 -14.03
CA GLY A 178 4.05 2.29 -15.04
C GLY A 178 2.62 2.62 -14.61
N VAL A 179 1.67 2.25 -15.47
CA VAL A 179 0.24 2.58 -15.31
C VAL A 179 -0.23 2.21 -13.90
N GLU A 180 -0.95 3.10 -13.26
CA GLU A 180 -1.36 2.91 -11.87
C GLU A 180 -2.69 2.19 -11.73
N ARG A 181 -2.68 1.09 -10.97
CA ARG A 181 -3.88 0.44 -10.44
C ARG A 181 -4.19 1.00 -9.06
N VAL A 182 -5.26 1.79 -8.98
CA VAL A 182 -5.75 2.36 -7.72
C VAL A 182 -6.57 1.32 -6.94
N CYS A 183 -6.40 1.24 -5.63
CA CYS A 183 -7.21 0.38 -4.77
C CYS A 183 -8.69 0.80 -4.73
N SER A 184 -9.60 -0.14 -4.49
CA SER A 184 -11.06 0.12 -4.46
C SER A 184 -11.44 1.15 -3.41
N THR A 185 -10.85 1.08 -2.22
CA THR A 185 -11.15 2.00 -1.12
C THR A 185 -10.88 3.47 -1.46
N ASP A 186 -9.84 3.75 -2.23
CA ASP A 186 -9.53 5.11 -2.69
C ASP A 186 -10.53 5.58 -3.77
N ILE A 187 -10.99 4.66 -4.62
CA ILE A 187 -12.02 4.95 -5.63
C ILE A 187 -13.35 5.28 -4.92
N ASP A 188 -13.71 4.52 -3.89
CA ASP A 188 -14.93 4.70 -3.11
C ASP A 188 -14.91 6.01 -2.31
N LYS A 189 -13.76 6.43 -1.77
CA LYS A 189 -13.60 7.75 -1.14
C LYS A 189 -13.76 8.89 -2.13
N ASN A 190 -13.38 8.66 -3.39
CA ASN A 190 -13.58 9.60 -4.49
C ASN A 190 -14.94 9.45 -5.19
N SER A 191 -15.91 8.77 -4.55
CA SER A 191 -17.26 8.46 -5.06
C SER A 191 -18.14 9.66 -5.42
N ASN A 192 -17.65 10.90 -5.26
CA ASN A 192 -18.23 12.08 -5.90
C ASN A 192 -18.38 11.92 -7.42
N LEU A 193 -17.67 10.97 -8.04
CA LEU A 193 -17.82 10.62 -9.45
C LEU A 193 -19.26 10.19 -9.81
N ILE A 194 -19.96 9.42 -8.95
CA ILE A 194 -21.32 8.95 -9.24
C ILE A 194 -22.32 10.12 -9.25
N PRO A 195 -22.40 10.97 -8.20
CA PRO A 195 -23.26 12.16 -8.24
C PRO A 195 -22.97 13.10 -9.41
N ILE A 196 -21.70 13.24 -9.82
CA ILE A 196 -21.32 14.10 -10.97
C ILE A 196 -21.89 13.54 -12.27
N ILE A 197 -21.73 12.23 -12.53
CA ILE A 197 -22.29 11.60 -13.74
C ILE A 197 -23.81 11.71 -13.75
N VAL A 198 -24.46 11.41 -12.63
CA VAL A 198 -25.92 11.52 -12.50
C VAL A 198 -26.37 12.96 -12.74
N GLY A 199 -25.68 13.96 -12.18
CA GLY A 199 -25.95 15.37 -12.40
C GLY A 199 -25.82 15.80 -13.87
N ALA A 200 -24.77 15.36 -14.56
CA ALA A 200 -24.57 15.66 -15.98
C ALA A 200 -25.67 15.05 -16.86
N CYS A 201 -26.03 13.80 -16.63
CA CYS A 201 -27.11 13.13 -17.36
C CYS A 201 -28.46 13.83 -17.18
N LEU A 202 -28.79 14.24 -15.94
CA LEU A 202 -30.02 14.97 -15.65
C LEU A 202 -30.04 16.35 -16.32
N ALA A 203 -28.92 17.08 -16.30
CA ALA A 203 -28.83 18.39 -16.95
C ALA A 203 -29.05 18.30 -18.47
N VAL A 204 -28.40 17.33 -19.13
CA VAL A 204 -28.58 17.10 -20.57
C VAL A 204 -30.03 16.74 -20.91
N LEU A 205 -30.66 15.86 -20.12
CA LEU A 205 -32.06 15.48 -20.31
C LEU A 205 -32.99 16.70 -20.23
N VAL A 206 -32.81 17.55 -19.23
CA VAL A 206 -33.61 18.78 -19.07
C VAL A 206 -33.46 19.70 -20.28
N VAL A 207 -32.23 19.90 -20.78
CA VAL A 207 -31.98 20.73 -21.97
C VAL A 207 -32.69 20.17 -23.20
N ILE A 208 -32.63 18.86 -23.43
CA ILE A 208 -33.32 18.19 -24.54
C ILE A 208 -34.83 18.41 -24.46
N VAL A 209 -35.42 18.22 -23.27
CA VAL A 209 -36.86 18.42 -23.05
C VAL A 209 -37.26 19.87 -23.30
N LEU A 210 -36.45 20.84 -22.86
CA LEU A 210 -36.72 22.27 -23.10
C LEU A 210 -36.67 22.62 -24.58
N VAL A 211 -35.67 22.13 -25.32
CA VAL A 211 -35.57 22.35 -26.77
C VAL A 211 -36.78 21.74 -27.49
N ALA A 212 -37.14 20.50 -27.17
CA ALA A 212 -38.31 19.84 -27.73
C ALA A 212 -39.61 20.61 -27.43
N TYR A 213 -39.77 21.08 -26.19
CA TYR A 213 -40.91 21.90 -25.78
C TYR A 213 -40.99 23.22 -26.55
N LEU A 214 -39.86 23.93 -26.72
CA LEU A 214 -39.82 25.19 -27.46
C LEU A 214 -40.22 25.00 -28.93
N ILE A 215 -39.76 23.92 -29.57
CA ILE A 215 -40.15 23.58 -30.95
C ILE A 215 -41.64 23.23 -31.02
N GLY A 216 -42.14 22.40 -30.10
CA GLY A 216 -43.56 22.02 -30.03
C GLY A 216 -44.48 23.22 -29.80
N ARG A 217 -44.13 24.08 -28.83
CA ARG A 217 -44.86 25.32 -28.54
C ARG A 217 -44.86 26.27 -29.73
N ARG A 218 -43.76 26.35 -30.48
CA ARG A 218 -43.68 27.19 -31.69
C ARG A 218 -44.60 26.68 -32.80
N ARG A 219 -44.77 25.36 -32.97
CA ARG A 219 -45.72 24.78 -33.93
C ARG A 219 -47.19 24.91 -33.50
N SER A 220 -47.49 24.80 -32.21
CA SER A 220 -48.87 24.88 -31.72
C SER A 220 -49.53 26.27 -31.84
N ARG A 221 -48.76 27.35 -32.05
CA ARG A 221 -49.30 28.72 -32.21
C ARG A 221 -49.84 29.04 -33.61
N ASN A 222 -49.68 28.14 -34.59
CA ASN A 222 -50.10 28.40 -35.98
C ASN A 222 -51.46 27.77 -36.35
N GLY A 223 -52.31 27.46 -35.38
CA GLY A 223 -53.56 26.72 -35.58
C GLY A 223 -54.87 27.54 -35.62
N TYR A 224 -54.84 28.87 -35.48
CA TYR A 224 -56.07 29.68 -35.52
C TYR A 224 -55.86 31.00 -36.29
N GLN A 225 -56.04 30.94 -37.60
CA GLN A 225 -56.82 31.96 -38.32
C GLN A 225 -58.12 31.23 -38.72
N SER A 226 -59.28 31.53 -38.12
CA SER A 226 -60.12 32.74 -38.28
C SER A 226 -60.66 32.91 -39.70
N VAL A 227 -61.93 32.52 -39.85
CA VAL A 227 -62.95 32.85 -40.87
C VAL A 227 -62.52 32.87 -42.33
#